data_AF-A0A2J0LYI3-F1
#
_entry.id   AF-A0A2J0LYI3-F1
#
_cell.length_a   1.000
_cell.length_b   1.000
_cell.length_c   1.000
_cell.angle_alpha   90.00
_cell.angle_beta   90.00
_cell.angle_gamma   90.00
#
_symmetry.space_group_name_H-M   'P 1'
#
loop_
_entity.id
_entity.type
_entity.pdbx_description
1 polymer ?
#
loop_
_entity_poly.entity_id
_entity_poly.type
_entity_poly.pdbx_seq_one_letter_code
_entity_poly.pdbx_strand_id
1 'polypeptide(L)'
;MNQNAQEIIEEYLNFFPKEQRRLTGITERFPLGESIVSRTDFIGHITVSALVFSPDKKNVLLIYHKQLQKFLQPGGHIEKFDASLFDACYRELREETGLQDIKSLDLTGRQIPIDIDIHSIPANKKKNEPEHFHYDFCFVFVAQSTEIQIQKEEVTDYKWTPLGEVTGNERLSNIFQKVNLLFDQKKPMIFFRSIIERPYQDVSFLVVTHLLKDRPFFLEALSSLGNIEGIIPKPNSINKEVLKAISDRFPILPLTKASLYDVNMLSPYIEKSKNRIVLLDIGGYFAPIINELKEQFPEKIIGVVEDTENGYQKYVALSSLNVPLFSVARSVLKENEDFLVGESVVFSTDAVLR
;
A
#
# COMPACT_ATOMS: atom_id res chain seq x y z
N MET A 1 2.86 9.76 -20.99
CA MET A 1 3.55 8.49 -20.65
C MET A 1 4.83 8.71 -19.86
N ASN A 2 5.81 9.51 -20.30
CA ASN A 2 7.04 9.77 -19.52
C ASN A 2 6.81 10.30 -18.09
N GLN A 3 5.99 11.35 -17.93
CA GLN A 3 5.64 11.89 -16.60
C GLN A 3 4.91 10.84 -15.73
N ASN A 4 4.04 10.04 -16.34
CA ASN A 4 3.32 8.95 -15.68
C ASN A 4 4.29 7.85 -15.18
N ALA A 5 5.33 7.51 -15.96
CA ALA A 5 6.33 6.51 -15.53
C ALA A 5 7.19 6.98 -14.34
N GLN A 6 7.54 8.27 -14.27
CA GLN A 6 8.27 8.83 -13.13
C GLN A 6 7.41 8.76 -11.86
N GLU A 7 6.15 9.20 -11.94
CA GLU A 7 5.19 9.13 -10.83
C GLU A 7 4.98 7.69 -10.34
N ILE A 8 4.85 6.73 -11.27
CA ILE A 8 4.76 5.30 -10.93
C ILE A 8 5.99 4.82 -10.17
N ILE A 9 7.22 5.22 -10.57
CA ILE A 9 8.44 4.83 -9.87
C ILE A 9 8.50 5.45 -8.47
N GLU A 10 8.12 6.72 -8.32
CA GLU A 10 8.05 7.38 -7.02
C GLU A 10 7.06 6.67 -6.09
N GLU A 11 5.87 6.32 -6.59
CA GLU A 11 4.88 5.56 -5.83
C GLU A 11 5.37 4.15 -5.50
N TYR A 12 6.00 3.45 -6.44
CA TYR A 12 6.62 2.14 -6.22
C TYR A 12 7.68 2.19 -5.10
N LEU A 13 8.55 3.20 -5.11
CA LEU A 13 9.62 3.37 -4.12
C LEU A 13 9.10 3.73 -2.73
N ASN A 14 7.90 4.31 -2.64
CA ASN A 14 7.21 4.48 -1.36
C ASN A 14 6.91 3.14 -0.70
N PHE A 15 6.73 2.05 -1.45
CA PHE A 15 6.56 0.69 -0.90
C PHE A 15 7.87 -0.06 -0.75
N PHE A 16 8.78 0.08 -1.71
CA PHE A 16 10.04 -0.65 -1.80
C PHE A 16 11.28 0.27 -1.78
N PRO A 17 11.49 1.07 -0.72
CA PRO A 17 12.52 2.12 -0.70
C PRO A 17 13.95 1.58 -0.81
N LYS A 18 14.17 0.32 -0.43
CA LYS A 18 15.48 -0.36 -0.55
C LYS A 18 15.90 -0.56 -2.01
N GLU A 19 14.98 -0.45 -2.96
CA GLU A 19 15.24 -0.66 -4.38
C GLU A 19 15.63 0.61 -5.14
N GLN A 20 15.69 1.76 -4.46
CA GLN A 20 16.10 3.04 -5.05
C GLN A 20 17.38 2.91 -5.89
N ARG A 21 18.40 2.24 -5.34
CA ARG A 21 19.69 2.05 -6.03
C ARG A 21 19.58 1.21 -7.30
N ARG A 22 18.66 0.24 -7.34
CA ARG A 22 18.44 -0.58 -8.54
C ARG A 22 17.80 0.25 -9.65
N LEU A 23 16.97 1.23 -9.31
CA LEU A 23 16.23 2.05 -10.26
C LEU A 23 16.96 3.32 -10.71
N THR A 24 18.17 3.58 -10.21
CA THR A 24 18.95 4.78 -10.56
C THR A 24 19.07 4.97 -12.08
N GLY A 25 19.35 3.89 -12.83
CA GLY A 25 19.55 3.95 -14.28
C GLY A 25 18.34 4.41 -15.10
N ILE A 26 17.10 4.19 -14.63
CA ILE A 26 15.91 4.78 -15.27
C ILE A 26 15.62 6.18 -14.70
N THR A 27 15.78 6.38 -13.38
CA THR A 27 15.42 7.66 -12.74
C THR A 27 16.28 8.82 -13.23
N GLU A 28 17.55 8.58 -13.56
CA GLU A 28 18.47 9.59 -14.10
C GLU A 28 18.11 10.04 -15.52
N ARG A 29 17.24 9.30 -16.22
CA ARG A 29 16.83 9.62 -17.59
C ARG A 29 15.62 10.56 -17.67
N PHE A 30 14.77 10.63 -16.65
CA PHE A 30 13.61 11.54 -16.66
C PHE A 30 13.98 13.03 -16.78
N PRO A 31 15.00 13.54 -16.07
CA PRO A 31 15.41 14.95 -16.20
C PRO A 31 15.93 15.33 -17.58
N LEU A 32 16.29 14.35 -18.42
CA LEU A 32 16.86 14.57 -19.75
C LEU A 32 15.81 14.84 -20.84
N GLY A 33 14.51 14.66 -20.53
CA GLY A 33 13.41 14.88 -21.49
C GLY A 33 13.35 13.85 -22.63
N GLU A 34 14.13 12.77 -22.55
CA GLU A 34 14.20 11.72 -23.57
C GLU A 34 12.93 10.84 -23.55
N SER A 35 12.48 10.40 -24.73
CA SER A 35 11.33 9.51 -24.87
C SER A 35 11.71 8.06 -24.56
N ILE A 36 11.78 7.71 -23.28
CA ILE A 36 12.07 6.35 -22.79
C ILE A 36 10.98 5.31 -23.09
N VAL A 37 9.94 5.65 -23.85
CA VAL A 37 8.87 4.74 -24.26
C VAL A 37 9.06 4.26 -25.70
N SER A 38 9.92 4.94 -26.48
CA SER A 38 10.13 4.57 -27.88
C SER A 38 10.99 3.32 -28.01
N ARG A 39 10.51 2.33 -28.77
CA ARG A 39 11.28 1.11 -29.11
C ARG A 39 12.60 1.40 -29.85
N THR A 40 12.77 2.61 -30.38
CA THR A 40 13.99 3.05 -31.08
C THR A 40 15.00 3.74 -30.16
N ASP A 41 14.68 3.88 -28.87
CA ASP A 41 15.63 4.36 -27.88
C ASP A 41 16.51 3.18 -27.42
N PHE A 42 17.70 3.12 -28.01
CA PHE A 42 18.66 2.07 -27.75
C PHE A 42 19.61 2.36 -26.57
N ILE A 43 19.45 3.50 -25.87
CA ILE A 43 20.01 3.63 -24.53
C ILE A 43 19.15 2.77 -23.59
N GLY A 44 17.84 2.83 -23.78
CA GLY A 44 16.90 1.90 -23.19
C GLY A 44 15.46 2.41 -23.22
N HIS A 45 14.50 1.53 -23.03
CA HIS A 45 13.09 1.92 -23.08
C HIS A 45 12.20 1.04 -22.19
N ILE A 46 11.02 1.57 -21.90
CA ILE A 46 10.02 0.94 -21.04
C ILE A 46 9.37 -0.22 -21.77
N THR A 47 9.29 -1.33 -21.05
CA THR A 47 8.48 -2.50 -21.39
C THR A 47 7.60 -2.87 -20.20
N VAL A 48 6.64 -3.75 -20.43
CA VAL A 48 5.70 -4.21 -19.41
C VAL A 48 5.61 -5.73 -19.43
N SER A 49 5.42 -6.32 -18.27
CA SER A 49 5.26 -7.76 -18.10
C SER A 49 4.10 -8.09 -17.16
N ALA A 50 3.46 -9.23 -17.40
CA ALA A 50 2.32 -9.70 -16.64
C ALA A 50 2.68 -10.98 -15.88
N LEU A 51 2.73 -10.88 -14.54
CA LEU A 51 2.79 -12.06 -13.69
C LEU A 51 1.38 -12.57 -13.41
N VAL A 52 0.96 -13.62 -14.12
CA VAL A 52 -0.39 -14.17 -14.03
C VAL A 52 -0.41 -15.43 -13.18
N PHE A 53 -1.18 -15.41 -12.10
CA PHE A 53 -1.44 -16.57 -11.25
C PHE A 53 -2.64 -17.38 -11.75
N SER A 54 -2.58 -18.69 -11.56
CA SER A 54 -3.75 -19.58 -11.73
C SER A 54 -4.85 -19.22 -10.74
N PRO A 55 -6.11 -19.65 -10.97
CA PRO A 55 -7.22 -19.36 -10.05
C PRO A 55 -6.95 -19.76 -8.58
N ASP A 56 -6.24 -20.88 -8.38
CA ASP A 56 -5.83 -21.40 -7.08
C ASP A 56 -4.53 -20.79 -6.53
N LYS A 57 -3.88 -19.90 -7.30
CA LYS A 57 -2.63 -19.18 -7.01
C LYS A 57 -1.41 -20.08 -6.78
N LYS A 58 -1.43 -21.32 -7.25
CA LYS A 58 -0.31 -22.28 -7.10
C LYS A 58 0.66 -22.29 -8.28
N ASN A 59 0.25 -21.75 -9.42
CA ASN A 59 1.03 -21.73 -10.65
C ASN A 59 1.07 -20.33 -11.24
N VAL A 60 2.10 -20.07 -12.04
CA VAL A 60 2.20 -18.87 -12.88
C VAL A 60 2.23 -19.22 -14.35
N LEU A 61 1.60 -18.40 -15.17
CA LEU A 61 1.61 -18.56 -16.62
C LEU A 61 2.95 -18.08 -17.19
N LEU A 62 3.60 -18.94 -17.96
CA LEU A 62 4.75 -18.57 -18.79
C LEU A 62 4.46 -18.92 -20.24
N ILE A 63 4.90 -18.06 -21.14
CA ILE A 63 4.83 -18.22 -22.60
C ILE A 63 6.22 -18.47 -23.18
N TYR A 64 6.31 -19.25 -24.25
CA TYR A 64 7.58 -19.52 -24.91
C TYR A 64 7.93 -18.41 -25.90
N HIS A 65 8.92 -17.60 -25.52
CA HIS A 65 9.38 -16.47 -26.31
C HIS A 65 10.33 -16.92 -27.43
N LYS A 66 9.90 -16.83 -28.69
CA LYS A 66 10.62 -17.33 -29.88
C LYS A 66 12.06 -16.81 -30.00
N GLN A 67 12.26 -15.51 -29.79
CA GLN A 67 13.58 -14.86 -29.98
C GLN A 67 14.57 -15.22 -28.86
N LEU A 68 14.07 -15.45 -27.64
CA LEU A 68 14.92 -15.74 -26.47
C LEU A 68 15.01 -17.24 -26.16
N GLN A 69 14.18 -18.06 -26.81
CA GLN A 69 14.07 -19.51 -26.64
C GLN A 69 13.88 -19.94 -25.18
N LYS A 70 13.11 -19.15 -24.42
CA LYS A 70 12.87 -19.31 -22.99
C LYS A 70 11.39 -19.12 -22.67
N PHE A 71 10.95 -19.76 -21.59
CA PHE A 71 9.65 -19.49 -20.99
C PHE A 71 9.74 -18.25 -20.11
N LEU A 72 8.94 -17.22 -20.42
CA LEU A 72 8.91 -15.93 -19.75
C LEU A 72 7.48 -15.51 -19.44
N GLN A 73 7.33 -14.49 -18.62
CA GLN A 73 6.04 -13.84 -18.40
C GLN A 73 5.55 -13.22 -19.71
N PRO A 74 4.22 -13.21 -19.98
CA PRO A 74 3.66 -12.41 -21.05
C PRO A 74 4.04 -10.93 -20.91
N GLY A 75 4.21 -10.21 -22.01
CA GLY A 75 4.63 -8.82 -21.97
C GLY A 75 5.28 -8.32 -23.25
N GLY A 76 5.42 -6.99 -23.33
CA GLY A 76 5.89 -6.34 -24.53
C GLY A 76 6.16 -4.87 -24.33
N HIS A 77 6.07 -4.11 -25.42
CA HIS A 77 6.37 -2.69 -25.40
C HIS A 77 5.08 -1.87 -25.38
N ILE A 78 5.24 -0.58 -25.12
CA ILE A 78 4.14 0.36 -25.10
C ILE A 78 3.84 0.85 -26.52
N GLU A 79 2.57 0.84 -26.88
CA GLU A 79 2.07 1.42 -28.13
C GLU A 79 1.55 2.85 -27.94
N LYS A 80 1.55 3.64 -29.01
CA LYS A 80 1.15 5.06 -28.94
C LYS A 80 -0.29 5.28 -28.46
N PHE A 81 -1.15 4.28 -28.63
CA PHE A 81 -2.56 4.33 -28.25
C PHE A 81 -2.83 3.77 -26.85
N ASP A 82 -1.82 3.20 -26.17
CA ASP A 82 -1.98 2.73 -24.80
C ASP A 82 -2.14 3.94 -23.86
N ALA A 83 -3.21 3.96 -23.06
CA ALA A 83 -3.50 5.09 -22.16
C ALA A 83 -2.59 5.11 -20.92
N SER A 84 -2.08 3.94 -20.51
CA SER A 84 -1.17 3.77 -19.38
C SER A 84 -0.25 2.55 -19.57
N LEU A 85 0.77 2.42 -18.70
CA LEU A 85 1.60 1.22 -18.66
C LEU A 85 0.80 -0.03 -18.29
N PHE A 86 -0.20 0.13 -17.42
CA PHE A 86 -1.11 -0.95 -17.06
C PHE A 86 -1.95 -1.41 -18.26
N ASP A 87 -2.49 -0.47 -19.05
CA ASP A 87 -3.27 -0.79 -20.25
C ASP A 87 -2.42 -1.50 -21.32
N ALA A 88 -1.18 -1.07 -21.50
CA ALA A 88 -0.22 -1.76 -22.36
C ALA A 88 0.01 -3.21 -21.88
N CYS A 89 0.24 -3.40 -20.58
CA CYS A 89 0.45 -4.73 -19.99
C CYS A 89 -0.79 -5.62 -20.17
N TYR A 90 -1.98 -5.06 -19.93
CA TYR A 90 -3.23 -5.77 -20.07
C TYR A 90 -3.51 -6.15 -21.53
N ARG A 91 -3.19 -5.27 -22.50
CA ARG A 91 -3.26 -5.57 -23.92
C ARG A 91 -2.33 -6.72 -24.31
N GLU A 92 -1.03 -6.60 -24.03
CA GLU A 92 -0.03 -7.62 -24.35
C GLU A 92 -0.43 -8.98 -23.77
N LEU A 93 -0.87 -9.01 -22.51
CA LEU A 93 -1.37 -10.22 -21.87
C LEU A 93 -2.53 -10.86 -22.66
N ARG A 94 -3.49 -10.05 -23.13
CA ARG A 94 -4.65 -10.55 -23.89
C ARG A 94 -4.26 -11.01 -25.28
N GLU A 95 -3.37 -10.30 -25.95
CA GLU A 95 -2.88 -10.64 -27.29
C GLU A 95 -2.12 -11.98 -27.25
N GLU A 96 -1.19 -12.14 -26.31
CA GLU A 96 -0.35 -13.33 -26.23
C GLU A 96 -1.07 -14.59 -25.70
N THR A 97 -2.11 -14.42 -24.87
CA THR A 97 -2.71 -15.53 -24.11
C THR A 97 -4.20 -15.74 -24.37
N GLY A 98 -4.90 -14.78 -24.97
CA GLY A 98 -6.35 -14.83 -25.19
C GLY A 98 -7.22 -14.76 -23.93
N LEU A 99 -6.63 -14.61 -22.74
CA LEU A 99 -7.36 -14.50 -21.48
C LEU A 99 -8.29 -13.27 -21.50
N GLN A 100 -9.54 -13.42 -21.07
CA GLN A 100 -10.52 -12.32 -21.00
C GLN A 100 -10.85 -11.98 -19.54
N ASP A 101 -11.15 -13.00 -18.75
CA ASP A 101 -11.50 -12.86 -17.34
C ASP A 101 -10.26 -12.96 -16.45
N ILE A 102 -9.65 -11.81 -16.20
CA ILE A 102 -8.43 -11.65 -15.40
C ILE A 102 -8.63 -10.54 -14.40
N LYS A 103 -8.27 -10.80 -13.14
CA LYS A 103 -8.34 -9.81 -12.07
C LYS A 103 -6.94 -9.25 -11.79
N SER A 104 -6.77 -7.95 -11.90
CA SER A 104 -5.52 -7.31 -11.47
C SER A 104 -5.40 -7.30 -9.94
N LEU A 105 -4.17 -7.36 -9.47
CA LEU A 105 -3.81 -7.17 -8.07
C LEU A 105 -2.69 -6.14 -8.00
N ASP A 106 -2.88 -5.14 -7.16
CA ASP A 106 -1.85 -4.17 -6.85
C ASP A 106 -1.96 -3.75 -5.38
N LEU A 107 -0.93 -3.06 -4.89
CA LEU A 107 -0.80 -2.67 -3.49
C LEU A 107 -1.66 -1.45 -3.12
N THR A 108 -2.03 -0.60 -4.07
CA THR A 108 -2.51 0.77 -3.83
C THR A 108 -3.94 1.02 -4.31
N GLY A 109 -4.53 0.09 -5.05
CA GLY A 109 -5.69 0.30 -5.90
C GLY A 109 -5.43 1.22 -7.11
N ARG A 110 -4.18 1.65 -7.33
CA ARG A 110 -3.80 2.63 -8.37
C ARG A 110 -3.00 2.00 -9.51
N GLN A 111 -3.04 0.68 -9.66
CA GLN A 111 -2.34 -0.03 -10.74
C GLN A 111 -0.83 0.26 -10.76
N ILE A 112 -0.18 0.15 -9.59
CA ILE A 112 1.28 0.25 -9.47
C ILE A 112 1.91 -1.14 -9.69
N PRO A 113 3.00 -1.26 -10.47
CA PRO A 113 3.66 -2.53 -10.71
C PRO A 113 4.19 -3.14 -9.41
N ILE A 114 4.23 -4.46 -9.35
CA ILE A 114 4.81 -5.17 -8.20
C ILE A 114 6.33 -5.20 -8.24
N ASP A 115 6.92 -5.00 -9.42
CA ASP A 115 8.37 -4.99 -9.64
C ASP A 115 8.72 -4.11 -10.84
N ILE A 116 9.85 -3.41 -10.75
CA ILE A 116 10.45 -2.66 -11.85
C ILE A 116 11.88 -3.18 -12.03
N ASP A 117 12.20 -3.68 -13.20
CA ASP A 117 13.47 -4.32 -13.49
C ASP A 117 14.25 -3.60 -14.59
N ILE A 118 15.57 -3.65 -14.53
CA ILE A 118 16.45 -3.10 -15.55
C ILE A 118 17.35 -4.22 -16.04
N HIS A 119 17.19 -4.63 -17.30
CA HIS A 119 17.98 -5.72 -17.87
C HIS A 119 18.45 -5.41 -19.29
N SER A 120 19.62 -5.95 -19.66
CA SER A 120 20.19 -5.81 -21.01
C SER A 120 19.50 -6.76 -21.99
N ILE A 121 19.22 -6.23 -23.19
CA ILE A 121 18.76 -6.97 -24.35
C ILE A 121 19.92 -7.08 -25.34
N PRO A 122 20.33 -8.32 -25.71
CA PRO A 122 21.40 -8.52 -26.68
C PRO A 122 21.07 -7.92 -28.04
N ALA A 123 22.10 -7.44 -28.74
CA ALA A 123 21.97 -6.91 -30.08
C ALA A 123 21.31 -7.91 -31.05
N ASN A 124 20.30 -7.45 -31.79
CA ASN A 124 19.65 -8.23 -32.84
C ASN A 124 20.04 -7.72 -34.23
N LYS A 125 21.02 -8.39 -34.84
CA LYS A 125 21.51 -8.06 -36.19
C LYS A 125 20.44 -8.15 -37.28
N LYS A 126 19.42 -9.00 -37.13
CA LYS A 126 18.34 -9.14 -38.13
C LYS A 126 17.39 -7.95 -38.12
N LYS A 127 17.17 -7.37 -36.94
CA LYS A 127 16.31 -6.19 -36.74
C LYS A 127 17.08 -4.86 -36.76
N ASN A 128 18.40 -4.92 -36.90
CA ASN A 128 19.30 -3.77 -36.80
C ASN A 128 19.18 -3.04 -35.44
N GLU A 129 19.01 -3.81 -34.37
CA GLU A 129 18.90 -3.31 -33.00
C GLU A 129 20.23 -3.56 -32.27
N PRO A 130 20.94 -2.52 -31.80
CA PRO A 130 22.11 -2.71 -30.94
C PRO A 130 21.71 -3.25 -29.57
N GLU A 131 22.70 -3.60 -28.75
CA GLU A 131 22.46 -3.89 -27.33
C GLU A 131 21.89 -2.65 -26.63
N HIS A 132 20.86 -2.84 -25.82
CA HIS A 132 20.15 -1.77 -25.12
C HIS A 132 19.51 -2.28 -23.84
N PHE A 133 18.94 -1.40 -23.02
CA PHE A 133 18.24 -1.79 -21.80
C PHE A 133 16.72 -1.79 -21.97
N HIS A 134 16.07 -2.76 -21.35
CA HIS A 134 14.65 -2.68 -21.03
C HIS A 134 14.46 -2.25 -19.58
N TYR A 135 13.53 -1.31 -19.38
CA TYR A 135 12.99 -0.95 -18.07
C TYR A 135 11.61 -1.59 -17.94
N ASP A 136 11.54 -2.76 -17.33
CA ASP A 136 10.37 -3.63 -17.36
C ASP A 136 9.50 -3.45 -16.12
N PHE A 137 8.25 -3.02 -16.33
CA PHE A 137 7.25 -2.76 -15.30
C PHE A 137 6.31 -3.97 -15.20
N CYS A 138 6.44 -4.74 -14.12
CA CYS A 138 5.73 -6.00 -13.92
C CYS A 138 4.45 -5.81 -13.12
N PHE A 139 3.30 -6.18 -13.69
CA PHE A 139 1.99 -6.13 -13.04
C PHE A 139 1.48 -7.53 -12.70
N VAL A 140 0.62 -7.63 -11.68
CA VAL A 140 0.14 -8.93 -11.17
C VAL A 140 -1.32 -9.13 -11.52
N PHE A 141 -1.63 -10.34 -12.00
CA PHE A 141 -2.98 -10.74 -12.34
C PHE A 141 -3.31 -12.12 -11.78
N VAL A 142 -4.60 -12.40 -11.60
CA VAL A 142 -5.14 -13.73 -11.30
C VAL A 142 -6.15 -14.07 -12.38
N ALA A 143 -5.84 -15.12 -13.14
CA ALA A 143 -6.78 -15.64 -14.13
C ALA A 143 -7.97 -16.30 -13.43
N GLN A 144 -9.17 -16.15 -14.01
CA GLN A 144 -10.36 -16.87 -13.54
C GLN A 144 -10.49 -18.27 -14.18
N SER A 145 -9.75 -18.52 -15.25
CA SER A 145 -9.65 -19.82 -15.95
C SER A 145 -8.19 -20.17 -16.26
N THR A 146 -7.90 -21.45 -16.44
CA THR A 146 -6.59 -21.94 -16.92
C THR A 146 -6.54 -22.12 -18.44
N GLU A 147 -7.64 -21.91 -19.14
CA GLU A 147 -7.73 -22.01 -20.60
C GLU A 147 -7.00 -20.83 -21.26
N ILE A 148 -6.04 -21.14 -22.12
CA ILE A 148 -5.21 -20.16 -22.84
C ILE A 148 -5.42 -20.37 -24.34
N GLN A 149 -5.62 -19.28 -25.07
CA GLN A 149 -5.67 -19.27 -26.53
C GLN A 149 -4.48 -18.46 -27.03
N ILE A 150 -3.37 -19.15 -27.30
CA ILE A 150 -2.14 -18.51 -27.76
C ILE A 150 -2.31 -17.90 -29.15
N GLN A 151 -1.80 -16.69 -29.33
CA GLN A 151 -1.60 -16.11 -30.65
C GLN A 151 -0.31 -16.66 -31.26
N LYS A 152 -0.45 -17.56 -32.23
CA LYS A 152 0.66 -18.37 -32.78
C LYS A 152 1.73 -17.53 -33.47
N GLU A 153 1.39 -16.32 -33.90
CA GLU A 153 2.28 -15.36 -34.53
C GLU A 153 3.42 -14.95 -33.60
N GLU A 154 3.17 -14.86 -32.29
CA GLU A 154 4.12 -14.36 -31.29
C GLU A 154 4.53 -15.43 -30.27
N VAL A 155 3.58 -16.26 -29.84
CA VAL A 155 3.79 -17.31 -28.83
C VAL A 155 3.62 -18.70 -29.45
N THR A 156 4.61 -19.58 -29.30
CA THR A 156 4.50 -20.97 -29.82
C THR A 156 3.97 -21.96 -28.82
N ASP A 157 4.08 -21.66 -27.52
CA ASP A 157 3.77 -22.59 -26.45
C ASP A 157 3.53 -21.83 -25.14
N TYR A 158 2.85 -22.44 -24.19
CA TYR A 158 2.62 -21.89 -22.86
C TYR A 158 2.63 -23.00 -21.81
N LYS A 159 2.91 -22.63 -20.55
CA LYS A 159 2.78 -23.54 -19.42
C LYS A 159 2.36 -22.82 -18.16
N TRP A 160 1.51 -23.47 -17.39
CA TRP A 160 1.29 -23.16 -15.98
C TRP A 160 2.41 -23.82 -15.18
N THR A 161 3.33 -23.01 -14.65
CA THR A 161 4.50 -23.51 -13.91
C THR A 161 4.25 -23.39 -12.41
N PRO A 162 4.40 -24.48 -11.63
CA PRO A 162 4.28 -24.44 -10.19
C PRO A 162 5.25 -23.44 -9.56
N LEU A 163 4.81 -22.68 -8.56
CA LEU A 163 5.65 -21.66 -7.91
C LEU A 163 6.99 -22.22 -7.39
N GLY A 164 6.99 -23.47 -6.90
CA GLY A 164 8.20 -24.15 -6.42
C GLY A 164 9.24 -24.40 -7.50
N GLU A 165 8.84 -24.57 -8.76
CA GLU A 165 9.74 -24.83 -9.89
C GLU A 165 10.37 -23.53 -10.45
N VAL A 166 9.79 -22.37 -10.11
CA VAL A 166 10.25 -21.06 -10.57
C VAL A 166 11.31 -20.45 -9.64
N THR A 167 11.57 -21.10 -8.49
CA THR A 167 12.46 -20.63 -7.41
C THR A 167 13.94 -20.45 -7.81
N GLY A 168 14.38 -21.01 -8.95
CA GLY A 168 15.73 -20.78 -9.49
C GLY A 168 15.93 -19.42 -10.17
N ASN A 169 14.87 -18.63 -10.34
CA ASN A 169 14.92 -17.28 -10.89
C ASN A 169 14.86 -16.25 -9.75
N GLU A 170 15.95 -15.49 -9.57
CA GLU A 170 16.09 -14.51 -8.48
C GLU A 170 15.04 -13.40 -8.57
N ARG A 171 14.76 -12.89 -9.77
CA ARG A 171 13.74 -11.86 -9.99
C ARG A 171 12.35 -12.37 -9.62
N LEU A 172 11.97 -13.56 -10.09
CA LEU A 172 10.67 -14.16 -9.76
C LEU A 172 10.55 -14.47 -8.27
N SER A 173 11.64 -14.89 -7.63
CA SER A 173 11.68 -15.09 -6.18
C SER A 173 11.42 -13.78 -5.41
N ASN A 174 12.04 -12.68 -5.84
CA ASN A 174 11.78 -11.36 -5.27
C ASN A 174 10.34 -10.91 -5.51
N ILE A 175 9.82 -11.10 -6.72
CA ILE A 175 8.42 -10.76 -7.03
C ILE A 175 7.47 -11.57 -6.14
N PHE A 176 7.69 -12.87 -5.95
CA PHE A 176 6.83 -13.69 -5.09
C PHE A 176 6.83 -13.25 -3.62
N GLN A 177 7.98 -12.79 -3.09
CA GLN A 177 8.01 -12.20 -1.76
C GLN A 177 7.13 -10.96 -1.66
N LYS A 178 7.13 -10.11 -2.68
CA LYS A 178 6.27 -8.91 -2.75
C LYS A 178 4.80 -9.27 -2.95
N VAL A 179 4.50 -10.22 -3.83
CA VAL A 179 3.13 -10.71 -4.07
C VAL A 179 2.55 -11.37 -2.84
N ASN A 180 3.35 -12.05 -2.01
CA ASN A 180 2.85 -12.57 -0.74
C ASN A 180 2.29 -11.46 0.17
N LEU A 181 2.79 -10.22 0.08
CA LEU A 181 2.19 -9.08 0.78
C LEU A 181 0.74 -8.80 0.30
N LEU A 182 0.44 -9.06 -0.97
CA LEU A 182 -0.92 -8.95 -1.55
C LEU A 182 -1.85 -10.08 -1.10
N PHE A 183 -1.33 -11.23 -0.69
CA PHE A 183 -2.14 -12.39 -0.29
C PHE A 183 -2.25 -12.58 1.22
N ASP A 184 -1.32 -12.03 1.98
CA ASP A 184 -1.22 -12.18 3.43
C ASP A 184 -2.08 -11.15 4.21
N GLN A 185 -2.22 -11.35 5.53
CA GLN A 185 -2.94 -10.46 6.46
C GLN A 185 -2.35 -9.04 6.56
N LYS A 186 -1.28 -8.73 5.82
CA LYS A 186 -0.66 -7.39 5.74
C LYS A 186 -1.39 -6.45 4.78
N LYS A 187 -2.45 -6.86 4.10
CA LYS A 187 -3.29 -5.97 3.29
C LYS A 187 -3.69 -4.66 3.99
N PRO A 188 -4.13 -4.66 5.27
CA PRO A 188 -4.47 -3.42 5.97
C PRO A 188 -3.28 -2.48 6.08
N MET A 189 -2.08 -2.99 6.40
CA MET A 189 -0.84 -2.19 6.44
C MET A 189 -0.57 -1.48 5.12
N ILE A 190 -0.68 -2.24 4.02
CA ILE A 190 -0.38 -1.73 2.68
C ILE A 190 -1.42 -0.68 2.29
N PHE A 191 -2.71 -0.94 2.55
CA PHE A 191 -3.78 0.03 2.35
C PHE A 191 -3.50 1.32 3.11
N PHE A 192 -3.21 1.25 4.41
CA PHE A 192 -2.89 2.44 5.19
C PHE A 192 -1.66 3.18 4.66
N ARG A 193 -0.62 2.47 4.22
CA ARG A 193 0.55 3.12 3.60
C ARG A 193 0.23 3.79 2.26
N SER A 194 -0.73 3.26 1.49
CA SER A 194 -1.13 3.83 0.19
C SER A 194 -1.89 5.15 0.27
N ILE A 195 -2.58 5.39 1.38
CA ILE A 195 -3.28 6.66 1.65
C ILE A 195 -2.36 7.71 2.29
N ILE A 196 -1.16 7.31 2.71
CA ILE A 196 -0.16 8.19 3.31
C ILE A 196 0.72 8.75 2.19
N GLU A 197 0.62 10.06 1.93
CA GLU A 197 1.39 10.70 0.85
C GLU A 197 2.88 10.79 1.18
N ARG A 198 3.24 11.32 2.37
CA ARG A 198 4.63 11.53 2.82
C ARG A 198 4.73 11.53 4.36
N PRO A 199 5.89 11.14 4.93
CA PRO A 199 6.15 11.28 6.36
C PRO A 199 6.25 12.75 6.79
N TYR A 200 5.64 13.10 7.91
CA TYR A 200 5.76 14.35 8.65
C TYR A 200 6.80 14.22 9.76
N GLN A 201 8.03 14.66 9.48
CA GLN A 201 9.16 14.50 10.41
C GLN A 201 9.03 15.31 11.70
N ASP A 202 8.23 16.38 11.69
CA ASP A 202 8.02 17.31 12.80
C ASP A 202 6.69 17.09 13.55
N VAL A 203 6.02 15.96 13.28
CA VAL A 203 4.77 15.56 13.93
C VAL A 203 4.95 14.25 14.71
N SER A 204 4.34 14.20 15.88
CA SER A 204 4.22 13.02 16.73
C SER A 204 2.74 12.75 17.08
N PHE A 205 2.46 11.52 17.49
CA PHE A 205 1.13 11.07 17.88
C PHE A 205 1.12 10.58 19.34
N LEU A 206 0.12 11.02 20.09
CA LEU A 206 -0.30 10.37 21.34
C LEU A 206 -1.61 9.63 21.07
N VAL A 207 -1.62 8.32 21.31
CA VAL A 207 -2.67 7.44 20.78
C VAL A 207 -3.40 6.73 21.91
N VAL A 208 -4.68 7.07 22.12
CA VAL A 208 -5.60 6.25 22.91
C VAL A 208 -6.21 5.21 21.99
N THR A 209 -6.11 3.92 22.30
CA THR A 209 -6.64 2.89 21.40
C THR A 209 -7.04 1.57 22.05
N HIS A 210 -7.96 0.84 21.41
CA HIS A 210 -8.18 -0.59 21.65
C HIS A 210 -7.01 -1.42 21.08
N LEU A 211 -6.59 -2.46 21.79
CA LEU A 211 -5.53 -3.39 21.36
C LEU A 211 -6.13 -4.71 20.86
N LEU A 212 -6.78 -4.64 19.70
CA LEU A 212 -7.32 -5.78 18.96
C LEU A 212 -6.27 -6.33 17.96
N LYS A 213 -6.55 -7.48 17.35
CA LYS A 213 -5.58 -8.21 16.50
C LYS A 213 -5.00 -7.38 15.35
N ASP A 214 -5.80 -6.50 14.75
CA ASP A 214 -5.37 -5.69 13.60
C ASP A 214 -4.66 -4.40 14.00
N ARG A 215 -4.64 -4.05 15.29
CA ARG A 215 -4.07 -2.78 15.78
C ARG A 215 -2.57 -2.60 15.49
N PRO A 216 -1.71 -3.64 15.55
CA PRO A 216 -0.29 -3.48 15.20
C PRO A 216 -0.09 -2.91 13.80
N PHE A 217 -0.94 -3.29 12.84
CA PHE A 217 -0.89 -2.76 11.47
C PHE A 217 -1.23 -1.27 11.44
N PHE A 218 -2.32 -0.86 12.09
CA PHE A 218 -2.64 0.56 12.17
C PHE A 218 -1.50 1.41 12.79
N LEU A 219 -0.90 0.93 13.89
CA LEU A 219 0.19 1.64 14.56
C LEU A 219 1.46 1.69 13.72
N GLU A 220 1.78 0.62 13.00
CA GLU A 220 2.94 0.59 12.10
C GLU A 220 2.75 1.53 10.92
N ALA A 221 1.56 1.59 10.31
CA ALA A 221 1.27 2.58 9.29
C ALA A 221 1.33 4.01 9.83
N LEU A 222 0.76 4.26 11.02
CA LEU A 222 0.84 5.57 11.67
C LEU A 222 2.30 5.98 11.97
N SER A 223 3.15 5.04 12.38
CA SER A 223 4.58 5.31 12.60
C SER A 223 5.35 5.68 11.33
N SER A 224 4.79 5.37 10.15
CA SER A 224 5.34 5.83 8.87
C SER A 224 4.95 7.27 8.52
N LEU A 225 3.90 7.83 9.16
CA LEU A 225 3.53 9.25 9.04
C LEU A 225 4.34 10.14 9.97
N GLY A 226 4.72 9.67 11.15
CA GLY A 226 5.34 10.48 12.19
C GLY A 226 5.64 9.64 13.43
N ASN A 227 6.28 10.22 14.43
CA ASN A 227 6.68 9.45 15.61
C ASN A 227 5.48 9.12 16.51
N ILE A 228 5.43 7.93 17.09
CA ILE A 228 4.45 7.62 18.14
C ILE A 228 5.11 7.92 19.49
N GLU A 229 4.70 9.04 20.11
CA GLU A 229 5.25 9.49 21.39
C GLU A 229 4.79 8.59 22.54
N GLY A 230 3.58 8.05 22.42
CA GLY A 230 3.05 7.12 23.39
C GLY A 230 1.67 6.59 23.05
N ILE A 231 1.42 5.38 23.53
CA ILE A 231 0.14 4.68 23.39
C ILE A 231 -0.47 4.51 24.77
N ILE A 232 -1.75 4.84 24.89
CA ILE A 232 -2.58 4.68 26.09
C ILE A 232 -3.64 3.60 25.78
N PRO A 233 -3.41 2.34 26.19
CA PRO A 233 -4.34 1.26 25.90
C PRO A 233 -5.67 1.42 26.64
N LYS A 234 -6.78 1.17 25.95
CA LYS A 234 -8.10 1.11 26.59
C LYS A 234 -8.25 -0.21 27.38
N PRO A 235 -8.44 -0.16 28.72
CA PRO A 235 -8.28 -1.33 29.59
C PRO A 235 -9.22 -2.50 29.28
N ASN A 236 -10.46 -2.20 28.87
CA ASN A 236 -11.48 -3.24 28.59
C ASN A 236 -11.28 -3.96 27.24
N SER A 237 -10.17 -3.74 26.53
CA SER A 237 -9.94 -4.31 25.20
C SER A 237 -8.46 -4.60 24.92
N ILE A 238 -7.75 -5.07 25.94
CA ILE A 238 -6.33 -5.44 25.82
C ILE A 238 -6.22 -6.92 25.50
N ASN A 239 -5.85 -7.25 24.25
CA ASN A 239 -5.29 -8.56 23.95
C ASN A 239 -3.82 -8.59 24.40
N LYS A 240 -3.46 -9.54 25.27
CA LYS A 240 -2.10 -9.64 25.85
C LYS A 240 -1.02 -9.94 24.82
N GLU A 241 -1.33 -10.73 23.79
CA GLU A 241 -0.39 -11.05 22.71
C GLU A 241 -0.10 -9.80 21.88
N VAL A 242 -1.16 -9.03 21.56
CA VAL A 242 -1.05 -7.76 20.84
C VAL A 242 -0.22 -6.77 21.67
N LEU A 243 -0.52 -6.63 22.96
CA LEU A 243 0.24 -5.74 23.85
C LEU A 243 1.73 -6.11 23.85
N LYS A 244 2.06 -7.39 24.01
CA LYS A 244 3.46 -7.85 23.95
C LYS A 244 4.11 -7.50 22.60
N ALA A 245 3.42 -7.75 21.49
CA ALA A 245 3.92 -7.48 20.15
C ALA A 245 4.20 -5.99 19.88
N ILE A 246 3.42 -5.08 20.47
CA ILE A 246 3.60 -3.63 20.28
C ILE A 246 4.55 -3.01 21.31
N SER A 247 4.65 -3.54 22.53
CA SER A 247 5.49 -2.97 23.60
C SER A 247 6.98 -2.99 23.26
N ASP A 248 7.43 -3.94 22.43
CA ASP A 248 8.81 -4.00 21.95
C ASP A 248 9.11 -2.90 20.90
N ARG A 249 8.06 -2.29 20.31
CA ARG A 249 8.15 -1.38 19.16
C ARG A 249 7.74 0.05 19.48
N PHE A 250 6.81 0.26 20.40
CA PHE A 250 6.20 1.55 20.68
C PHE A 250 6.12 1.83 22.19
N PRO A 251 6.26 3.10 22.63
CA PRO A 251 6.14 3.44 24.04
C PRO A 251 4.70 3.24 24.53
N ILE A 252 4.52 2.39 25.54
CA ILE A 252 3.23 2.24 26.23
C ILE A 252 3.24 3.12 27.47
N LEU A 253 2.32 4.07 27.55
CA LEU A 253 2.21 4.98 28.67
C LEU A 253 1.39 4.31 29.79
N PRO A 254 1.86 4.34 31.05
CA PRO A 254 1.15 3.80 32.20
C PRO A 254 0.02 4.73 32.66
N LEU A 255 -0.75 5.28 31.73
CA LEU A 255 -1.84 6.21 31.98
C LEU A 255 -3.18 5.49 31.83
N THR A 256 -4.13 5.90 32.66
CA THR A 256 -5.51 5.44 32.59
C THR A 256 -6.43 6.59 32.20
N LYS A 257 -7.70 6.28 31.90
CA LYS A 257 -8.72 7.31 31.69
C LYS A 257 -8.80 8.29 32.85
N ALA A 258 -8.71 7.79 34.09
CA ALA A 258 -8.77 8.63 35.29
C ALA A 258 -7.52 9.50 35.43
N SER A 259 -6.35 8.98 35.06
CA SER A 259 -5.10 9.74 35.06
C SER A 259 -5.16 10.95 34.11
N LEU A 260 -5.91 10.83 33.00
CA LEU A 260 -6.07 11.91 32.02
C LEU A 260 -7.09 12.99 32.43
N TYR A 261 -7.64 12.93 33.65
CA TYR A 261 -8.37 14.07 34.21
C TYR A 261 -7.44 15.13 34.82
N ASP A 262 -6.15 14.81 34.98
CA ASP A 262 -5.12 15.73 35.45
C ASP A 262 -4.09 15.96 34.35
N VAL A 263 -4.00 17.18 33.84
CA VAL A 263 -3.08 17.55 32.77
C VAL A 263 -1.63 17.19 33.10
N ASN A 264 -1.24 17.30 34.39
CA ASN A 264 0.13 17.10 34.85
C ASN A 264 0.61 15.65 34.67
N MET A 265 -0.31 14.71 34.56
CA MET A 265 0.03 13.31 34.28
C MET A 265 0.51 13.11 32.83
N LEU A 266 0.06 13.96 31.89
CA LEU A 266 0.44 13.88 30.47
C LEU A 266 1.56 14.85 30.10
N SER A 267 1.66 16.00 30.78
CA SER A 267 2.64 17.06 30.51
C SER A 267 4.09 16.58 30.34
N PRO A 268 4.64 15.67 31.18
CA PRO A 268 6.02 15.20 31.02
C PRO A 268 6.31 14.52 29.68
N TYR A 269 5.32 13.83 29.11
CA TYR A 269 5.45 13.16 27.80
C TYR A 269 5.42 14.18 26.66
N ILE A 270 4.59 15.22 26.79
CA ILE A 270 4.48 16.31 25.81
C ILE A 270 5.73 17.20 25.85
N GLU A 271 6.24 17.52 27.04
CA GLU A 271 7.45 18.34 27.24
C GLU A 271 8.67 17.69 26.60
N LYS A 272 8.84 16.38 26.79
CA LYS A 272 9.94 15.59 26.24
C LYS A 272 9.91 15.53 24.71
N SER A 273 8.73 15.55 24.10
CA SER A 273 8.60 15.48 22.65
C SER A 273 9.19 16.73 21.99
N LYS A 274 9.97 16.55 20.91
CA LYS A 274 10.52 17.66 20.12
C LYS A 274 9.55 18.15 19.03
N ASN A 275 8.49 17.40 18.80
CA ASN A 275 7.60 17.55 17.65
C ASN A 275 6.26 18.16 18.09
N ARG A 276 5.51 18.64 17.09
CA ARG A 276 4.09 18.99 17.25
C ARG A 276 3.30 17.69 17.41
N ILE A 277 2.23 17.71 18.19
CA ILE A 277 1.50 16.52 18.62
C ILE A 277 0.06 16.58 18.13
N VAL A 278 -0.35 15.50 17.46
CA VAL A 278 -1.75 15.17 17.21
C VAL A 278 -2.21 14.15 18.24
N LEU A 279 -3.34 14.41 18.88
CA LEU A 279 -3.97 13.47 19.80
C LEU A 279 -4.93 12.59 19.01
N LEU A 280 -4.66 11.28 18.96
CA LEU A 280 -5.59 10.30 18.41
C LEU A 280 -6.38 9.70 19.57
N ASP A 281 -7.68 9.98 19.61
CA ASP A 281 -8.56 9.62 20.72
C ASP A 281 -9.60 8.58 20.29
N ILE A 282 -9.91 7.69 21.22
CA ILE A 282 -11.02 6.75 21.12
C ILE A 282 -11.84 6.83 22.39
N GLY A 283 -12.97 7.52 22.29
CA GLY A 283 -13.94 7.67 23.35
C GLY A 283 -13.73 8.90 24.21
N GLY A 284 -13.06 9.94 23.71
CA GLY A 284 -12.91 11.26 24.33
C GLY A 284 -12.21 11.19 25.69
N TYR A 285 -11.04 10.58 25.71
CA TYR A 285 -10.15 10.52 26.87
C TYR A 285 -9.43 11.84 27.12
N PHE A 286 -9.07 12.59 26.08
CA PHE A 286 -8.41 13.89 26.22
C PHE A 286 -9.40 15.06 26.34
N ALA A 287 -10.68 14.87 25.97
CA ALA A 287 -11.71 15.90 26.03
C ALA A 287 -11.77 16.70 27.34
N PRO A 288 -11.65 16.09 28.54
CA PRO A 288 -11.72 16.82 29.80
C PRO A 288 -10.59 17.84 30.02
N ILE A 289 -9.40 17.57 29.46
CA ILE A 289 -8.18 18.36 29.69
C ILE A 289 -7.72 19.10 28.43
N ILE A 290 -8.47 19.05 27.33
CA ILE A 290 -7.97 19.50 26.02
C ILE A 290 -7.66 21.00 25.96
N ASN A 291 -8.49 21.83 26.60
CA ASN A 291 -8.26 23.28 26.62
C ASN A 291 -7.07 23.63 27.52
N GLU A 292 -6.95 22.99 28.69
CA GLU A 292 -5.81 23.17 29.60
C GLU A 292 -4.50 22.71 28.93
N LEU A 293 -4.52 21.57 28.23
CA LEU A 293 -3.40 21.08 27.43
C LEU A 293 -2.99 22.09 26.35
N LYS A 294 -3.97 22.68 25.65
CA LYS A 294 -3.71 23.67 24.60
C LYS A 294 -3.17 24.97 25.17
N GLU A 295 -3.64 25.40 26.34
CA GLU A 295 -3.13 26.58 27.04
C GLU A 295 -1.70 26.37 27.55
N GLN A 296 -1.39 25.20 28.10
CA GLN A 296 -0.05 24.84 28.56
C GLN A 296 0.93 24.64 27.39
N PHE A 297 0.46 24.11 26.26
CA PHE A 297 1.29 23.74 25.11
C PHE A 297 0.74 24.29 23.78
N PRO A 298 0.66 25.62 23.60
CA PRO A 298 -0.05 26.26 22.49
C PRO A 298 0.52 25.87 21.12
N GLU A 299 1.84 25.76 20.98
CA GLU A 299 2.49 25.43 19.71
C GLU A 299 2.70 23.92 19.50
N LYS A 300 2.59 23.10 20.56
CA LYS A 300 2.77 21.65 20.44
C LYS A 300 1.47 20.93 20.12
N ILE A 301 0.35 21.23 20.79
CA ILE A 301 -0.91 20.52 20.51
C ILE A 301 -1.59 21.13 19.28
N ILE A 302 -1.60 20.40 18.17
CA ILE A 302 -2.06 20.93 16.87
C ILE A 302 -3.44 20.41 16.44
N GLY A 303 -3.93 19.32 17.03
CA GLY A 303 -5.20 18.73 16.60
C GLY A 303 -5.60 17.52 17.43
N VAL A 304 -6.90 17.21 17.37
CA VAL A 304 -7.47 15.95 17.85
C VAL A 304 -8.15 15.23 16.70
N VAL A 305 -7.92 13.93 16.59
CA VAL A 305 -8.73 13.03 15.76
C VAL A 305 -9.47 12.10 16.71
N GLU A 306 -10.79 12.20 16.78
CA GLU A 306 -11.63 11.35 17.61
C GLU A 306 -12.38 10.32 16.76
N ASP A 307 -12.20 9.05 17.13
CA ASP A 307 -12.70 7.91 16.37
C ASP A 307 -14.21 7.67 16.56
N THR A 308 -14.73 7.92 17.76
CA THR A 308 -16.07 7.44 18.17
C THR A 308 -17.08 8.57 18.31
N GLU A 309 -18.35 8.27 18.02
CA GLU A 309 -19.44 9.24 18.23
C GLU A 309 -19.54 9.66 19.71
N ASN A 310 -19.43 8.70 20.63
CA ASN A 310 -19.44 8.98 22.06
C ASN A 310 -18.30 9.89 22.51
N GLY A 311 -17.11 9.75 21.92
CA GLY A 311 -16.00 10.65 22.19
C GLY A 311 -16.24 12.03 21.60
N TYR A 312 -16.73 12.10 20.36
CA TYR A 312 -17.03 13.35 19.67
C TYR A 312 -18.02 14.21 20.47
N GLN A 313 -19.10 13.60 20.97
CA GLN A 313 -20.09 14.30 21.80
C GLN A 313 -19.48 14.92 23.06
N LYS A 314 -18.43 14.33 23.64
CA LYS A 314 -17.74 14.93 24.81
C LYS A 314 -16.98 16.20 24.46
N TYR A 315 -16.38 16.25 23.28
CA TYR A 315 -15.72 17.46 22.80
C TYR A 315 -16.72 18.56 22.45
N VAL A 316 -17.82 18.20 21.78
CA VAL A 316 -18.88 19.17 21.43
C VAL A 316 -19.60 19.71 22.66
N ALA A 317 -19.67 18.94 23.75
CA ALA A 317 -20.25 19.39 25.01
C ALA A 317 -19.37 20.42 25.76
N LEU A 318 -18.13 20.66 25.34
CA LEU A 318 -17.28 21.70 25.93
C LEU A 318 -17.80 23.09 25.55
N SER A 319 -17.72 24.04 26.48
CA SER A 319 -18.14 25.43 26.23
C SER A 319 -17.32 26.12 25.14
N SER A 320 -16.07 25.71 24.97
CA SER A 320 -15.15 26.16 23.93
C SER A 320 -14.18 25.03 23.59
N LEU A 321 -13.69 25.02 22.35
CA LEU A 321 -12.67 24.08 21.90
C LEU A 321 -11.58 24.84 21.16
N ASN A 322 -10.41 24.93 21.78
CA ASN A 322 -9.31 25.78 21.30
C ASN A 322 -8.35 25.04 20.34
N VAL A 323 -8.75 23.87 19.87
CA VAL A 323 -7.94 23.00 19.00
C VAL A 323 -8.82 22.45 17.87
N PRO A 324 -8.28 22.28 16.64
CA PRO A 324 -9.00 21.57 15.59
C PRO A 324 -9.39 20.15 16.02
N LEU A 325 -10.65 19.77 15.74
CA LEU A 325 -11.19 18.44 16.00
C LEU A 325 -11.69 17.83 14.69
N PHE A 326 -11.17 16.66 14.37
CA PHE A 326 -11.64 15.82 13.27
C PHE A 326 -12.34 14.60 13.86
N SER A 327 -13.54 14.31 13.38
CA SER A 327 -14.32 13.15 13.82
C SER A 327 -14.35 12.09 12.73
N VAL A 328 -13.83 10.90 13.04
CA VAL A 328 -13.93 9.73 12.14
C VAL A 328 -15.37 9.22 12.10
N ALA A 329 -16.06 9.26 13.24
CA ALA A 329 -17.48 8.90 13.37
C ALA A 329 -18.42 9.73 12.48
N ARG A 330 -17.98 10.91 12.02
CA ARG A 330 -18.73 11.80 11.12
C ARG A 330 -18.14 11.86 9.71
N SER A 331 -17.31 10.87 9.34
CA SER A 331 -16.76 10.77 7.99
C SER A 331 -17.72 10.08 7.02
N VAL A 332 -17.61 10.39 5.72
CA VAL A 332 -18.36 9.74 4.64
C VAL A 332 -18.14 8.22 4.63
N LEU A 333 -16.96 7.76 5.02
CA LEU A 333 -16.66 6.34 5.11
C LEU A 333 -17.45 5.68 6.25
N LYS A 334 -17.68 6.39 7.36
CA LYS A 334 -18.47 5.88 8.48
C LYS A 334 -19.96 5.73 8.12
N GLU A 335 -20.51 6.67 7.36
CA GLU A 335 -21.90 6.58 6.89
C GLU A 335 -22.15 5.31 6.05
N ASN A 336 -21.20 4.96 5.17
CA ASN A 336 -21.27 3.74 4.38
C ASN A 336 -21.12 2.48 5.25
N GLU A 337 -20.20 2.49 6.24
CA GLU A 337 -20.06 1.39 7.19
C GLU A 337 -21.37 1.14 7.95
N ASP A 338 -21.96 2.19 8.51
CA ASP A 338 -23.17 2.12 9.31
C ASP A 338 -24.36 1.61 8.48
N PHE A 339 -24.46 2.04 7.21
CA PHE A 339 -25.45 1.52 6.26
C PHE A 339 -25.31 0.01 6.04
N LEU A 340 -24.10 -0.47 5.69
CA LEU A 340 -23.83 -1.88 5.42
C LEU A 340 -24.01 -2.77 6.66
N VAL A 341 -23.62 -2.26 7.83
CA VAL A 341 -23.87 -2.93 9.12
C VAL A 341 -25.36 -3.03 9.37
N GLY A 342 -26.12 -1.96 9.12
CA GLY A 342 -27.58 -1.94 9.24
C GLY A 342 -28.25 -3.02 8.37
N GLU A 343 -27.89 -3.10 7.09
CA GLU A 343 -28.38 -4.15 6.19
C GLU A 343 -28.06 -5.55 6.71
N SER A 344 -26.81 -5.75 7.16
CA SER A 344 -26.34 -7.04 7.70
C SER A 344 -27.10 -7.45 8.95
N VAL A 345 -27.42 -6.50 9.83
CA VAL A 345 -28.22 -6.74 11.05
C VAL A 345 -29.64 -7.16 10.68
N VAL A 346 -30.29 -6.46 9.76
CA VAL A 346 -31.66 -6.80 9.32
C VAL A 346 -31.69 -8.19 8.70
N PHE A 347 -30.77 -8.47 7.76
CA PHE A 347 -30.66 -9.77 7.11
C PHE A 347 -30.42 -10.90 8.13
N SER A 348 -29.48 -10.72 9.05
CA SER A 348 -29.15 -11.73 10.06
C SER A 348 -30.30 -11.94 11.04
N THR A 349 -31.03 -10.87 11.38
CA THR A 349 -32.20 -10.95 12.26
C THR A 349 -33.33 -11.73 11.58
N ASP A 350 -33.63 -11.43 10.32
CA ASP A 350 -34.61 -12.20 9.53
C ASP A 350 -34.22 -13.68 9.44
N ALA A 351 -32.94 -13.97 9.19
CA ALA A 351 -32.43 -15.33 9.14
C ALA A 351 -32.57 -16.11 10.46
N VAL A 352 -32.45 -15.44 11.61
CA VAL A 352 -32.66 -16.04 12.95
C VAL A 352 -34.15 -16.25 13.26
N LEU A 353 -35.04 -15.44 12.68
CA LEU A 353 -36.49 -15.51 12.92
C LEU A 353 -37.20 -16.55 12.04
N ARG A 354 -36.54 -17.07 11.00
CA ARG A 354 -37.03 -18.17 10.15
C ARG A 354 -36.58 -19.52 10.70
#